data_AF-A0A941R206-F1
#
_entry.id   AF-A0A941R206-F1
#
_cell.length_a   1.000
_cell.length_b   1.000
_cell.length_c   1.000
_cell.angle_alpha   90.00
_cell.angle_beta   90.00
_cell.angle_gamma   90.00
#
_symmetry.space_group_name_H-M   'P 1'
#
loop_
_entity.id
_entity.type
_entity.pdbx_description
1 polymer ?
#
loop_
_entity_poly.entity_id
_entity_poly.type
_entity_poly.pdbx_seq_one_letter_code
_entity_poly.pdbx_strand_id
1 'polypeptide(L)'
;MKKHVLLAICALLLISCANKKNTTDTSQPSPQAELSLAPGYIQAYLKILNIEDNGEQKIISSEVLEILNYGSSTDPVPKGTYLKFTIDKELYNSSSSKFKSNGTLTAILSKQASGMMMGGQEKPKLWKLITINN
;
A
#
# COMPACT_ATOMS: atom_id res chain seq x y z
N MET A 1 72.30 -22.36 -4.48
CA MET A 1 72.27 -21.15 -3.61
C MET A 1 71.91 -19.93 -4.45
N LYS A 2 71.05 -19.05 -3.89
CA LYS A 2 70.66 -17.68 -4.36
C LYS A 2 69.74 -17.66 -5.60
N LYS A 3 68.41 -17.54 -5.48
CA LYS A 3 67.49 -16.48 -4.98
C LYS A 3 67.35 -15.23 -5.88
N HIS A 4 66.07 -14.80 -5.97
CA HIS A 4 65.51 -13.51 -6.43
C HIS A 4 65.19 -13.46 -7.94
N VAL A 5 63.93 -13.60 -8.38
CA VAL A 5 62.72 -12.74 -8.22
C VAL A 5 62.96 -11.33 -8.76
N LEU A 6 62.32 -10.97 -9.89
CA LEU A 6 61.43 -9.81 -9.94
C LEU A 6 60.56 -9.78 -11.21
N LEU A 7 59.29 -9.45 -10.98
CA LEU A 7 58.24 -9.06 -11.91
C LEU A 7 58.64 -7.95 -12.89
N ALA A 8 58.02 -7.97 -14.08
CA ALA A 8 57.62 -6.75 -14.78
C ALA A 8 56.35 -7.00 -15.61
N ILE A 9 55.22 -6.53 -15.05
CA ILE A 9 53.97 -6.24 -15.74
C ILE A 9 54.21 -5.02 -16.64
N CYS A 10 53.74 -5.01 -17.88
CA CYS A 10 52.88 -3.94 -18.41
C CYS A 10 52.59 -4.08 -19.89
N ALA A 11 51.28 -4.08 -20.18
CA ALA A 11 50.62 -3.36 -21.26
C ALA A 11 51.05 -3.64 -22.71
N LEU A 12 50.07 -4.03 -23.53
CA LEU A 12 49.49 -3.08 -24.49
C LEU A 12 48.20 -3.68 -25.07
N LEU A 13 47.09 -3.10 -24.62
CA LEU A 13 45.78 -3.19 -25.23
C LEU A 13 45.86 -2.67 -26.67
N LEU A 14 45.89 -3.57 -27.65
CA LEU A 14 45.66 -3.23 -29.05
C LEU A 14 44.20 -3.50 -29.39
N ILE A 15 43.40 -2.47 -29.15
CA ILE A 15 42.50 -1.86 -30.13
C ILE A 15 41.93 -2.84 -31.17
N SER A 16 40.69 -3.24 -30.94
CA SER A 16 39.72 -3.32 -32.03
C SER A 16 38.41 -2.76 -31.53
N CYS A 17 38.28 -1.44 -31.71
CA CYS A 17 37.00 -0.75 -31.78
C CYS A 17 36.21 -1.33 -32.96
N ALA A 18 35.55 -2.47 -32.75
CA ALA A 18 34.48 -2.92 -33.63
C ALA A 18 33.30 -1.97 -33.42
N ASN A 19 33.20 -1.04 -34.36
CA ASN A 19 32.15 -0.06 -34.49
C ASN A 19 30.80 -0.78 -34.65
N LYS A 20 30.07 -0.96 -33.54
CA LYS A 20 28.65 -1.31 -33.56
C LYS A 20 27.96 -0.43 -32.53
N LYS A 21 27.45 0.73 -32.99
CA LYS A 21 26.43 1.49 -32.26
C LYS A 21 25.17 0.62 -32.20
N ASN A 22 25.14 -0.32 -31.27
CA ASN A 22 23.88 -0.78 -30.73
C ASN A 22 23.43 0.32 -29.78
N THR A 23 22.45 1.12 -30.20
CA THR A 23 21.71 1.98 -29.29
C THR A 23 20.97 1.07 -28.33
N THR A 24 21.55 0.79 -27.17
CA THR A 24 20.81 0.22 -26.05
C THR A 24 19.96 1.34 -25.47
N ASP A 25 18.87 1.68 -26.16
CA ASP A 25 17.72 2.33 -25.54
C ASP A 25 17.02 1.30 -24.65
N THR A 26 17.71 0.88 -23.59
CA THR A 26 17.09 0.28 -22.43
C THR A 26 17.17 1.30 -21.31
N SER A 27 16.56 2.46 -21.53
CA SER A 27 16.09 3.28 -20.42
C SER A 27 15.12 2.39 -19.64
N GLN A 28 15.60 1.83 -18.52
CA GLN A 28 14.70 1.21 -17.56
C GLN A 28 13.61 2.25 -17.24
N PRO A 29 12.33 1.86 -17.25
CA PRO A 29 11.28 2.78 -16.84
C PRO A 29 11.68 3.33 -15.47
N SER A 30 11.71 4.65 -15.34
CA SER A 30 11.90 5.31 -14.05
C SER A 30 10.92 4.67 -13.06
N PRO A 31 11.36 4.29 -11.85
CA PRO A 31 10.45 3.72 -10.87
C PRO A 31 9.26 4.67 -10.72
N GLN A 32 8.05 4.16 -11.01
CA GLN A 32 6.85 4.94 -10.80
C GLN A 32 6.81 5.31 -9.33
N ALA A 33 6.71 6.61 -9.05
CA ALA A 33 6.55 7.08 -7.69
C ALA A 33 5.28 6.44 -7.12
N GLU A 34 5.44 5.60 -6.10
CA GLU A 34 4.30 5.09 -5.35
C GLU A 34 3.57 6.28 -4.75
N LEU A 35 2.24 6.33 -4.94
CA LEU A 35 1.39 7.35 -4.33
C LEU A 35 1.53 7.26 -2.81
N SER A 36 2.23 8.23 -2.21
CA SER A 36 2.38 8.29 -0.77
C SER A 36 1.04 8.61 -0.12
N LEU A 37 0.58 7.73 0.77
CA LEU A 37 -0.60 7.99 1.60
C LEU A 37 -0.25 8.96 2.74
N ALA A 38 -1.25 9.71 3.21
CA ALA A 38 -1.10 10.58 4.37
C ALA A 38 -0.96 9.77 5.68
N PRO A 39 -0.28 10.31 6.73
CA PRO A 39 -0.19 9.63 8.02
C PRO A 39 -1.55 9.20 8.59
N GLY A 40 -1.63 7.97 9.09
CA GLY A 40 -2.87 7.37 9.60
C GLY A 40 -3.77 6.73 8.54
N TYR A 41 -3.32 6.67 7.28
CA TYR A 41 -4.07 6.08 6.16
C TYR A 41 -3.49 4.74 5.78
N ILE A 42 -4.36 3.83 5.34
CA ILE A 42 -3.99 2.54 4.76
C ILE A 42 -4.72 2.34 3.45
N GLN A 43 -4.07 1.69 2.48
CA GLN A 43 -4.75 1.09 1.34
C GLN A 43 -4.84 -0.41 1.59
N ALA A 44 -6.05 -0.94 1.69
CA ALA A 44 -6.29 -2.32 2.08
C ALA A 44 -7.18 -3.04 1.07
N TYR A 45 -6.88 -4.31 0.83
CA TYR A 45 -7.78 -5.26 0.21
C TYR A 45 -8.63 -5.92 1.29
N LEU A 46 -9.94 -5.75 1.19
CA LEU A 46 -10.90 -6.04 2.25
C LEU A 46 -11.94 -7.04 1.78
N LYS A 47 -12.39 -7.92 2.68
CA LYS A 47 -13.60 -8.72 2.51
C LYS A 47 -14.73 -8.10 3.33
N ILE A 48 -15.84 -7.75 2.68
CA ILE A 48 -17.03 -7.25 3.36
C ILE A 48 -17.71 -8.43 4.07
N LEU A 49 -17.97 -8.26 5.36
CA LEU A 49 -18.66 -9.24 6.21
C LEU A 49 -20.11 -8.85 6.46
N ASN A 50 -20.34 -7.57 6.77
CA ASN A 50 -21.68 -7.08 7.08
C ASN A 50 -21.84 -5.61 6.67
N ILE A 51 -23.08 -5.23 6.33
CA ILE A 51 -23.48 -3.87 5.97
C ILE A 51 -24.68 -3.50 6.81
N GLU A 52 -24.51 -2.56 7.75
CA GLU A 52 -25.55 -2.11 8.67
C GLU A 52 -26.03 -0.72 8.27
N ASP A 53 -27.33 -0.48 8.41
CA ASP A 53 -27.91 0.86 8.26
C ASP A 53 -27.74 1.65 9.56
N ASN A 54 -27.24 2.88 9.47
CA ASN A 54 -27.05 3.78 10.61
C ASN A 54 -27.45 5.22 10.24
N GLY A 55 -28.75 5.46 10.10
CA GLY A 55 -29.28 6.82 9.87
C GLY A 55 -28.90 7.35 8.50
N GLU A 56 -28.03 8.34 8.41
CA GLU A 56 -27.54 8.92 7.14
C GLU A 56 -26.33 8.16 6.56
N GLN A 57 -25.78 7.21 7.32
CA GLN A 57 -24.60 6.44 6.95
C GLN A 57 -24.88 4.94 6.89
N LYS A 58 -23.98 4.20 6.27
CA LYS A 58 -23.85 2.74 6.42
C LYS A 58 -22.57 2.44 7.21
N ILE A 59 -22.64 1.43 8.07
CA ILE A 59 -21.46 0.87 8.74
C ILE A 59 -21.09 -0.42 8.03
N ILE A 60 -19.87 -0.49 7.50
CA ILE A 60 -19.34 -1.65 6.80
C ILE A 60 -18.35 -2.36 7.72
N SER A 61 -18.67 -3.60 8.08
CA SER A 61 -17.75 -4.48 8.80
C SER A 61 -16.97 -5.31 7.78
N SER A 62 -15.65 -5.33 7.88
CA SER A 62 -14.76 -6.00 6.93
C SER A 62 -13.59 -6.71 7.61
N GLU A 63 -13.06 -7.72 6.94
CA GLU A 63 -11.79 -8.37 7.29
C GLU A 63 -10.68 -7.85 6.37
N VAL A 64 -9.52 -7.54 6.93
CA VAL A 64 -8.32 -7.19 6.16
C VAL A 64 -7.71 -8.44 5.54
N LEU A 65 -7.78 -8.57 4.22
CA LEU A 65 -7.12 -9.66 3.51
C LEU A 65 -5.64 -9.36 3.25
N GLU A 66 -5.33 -8.10 2.95
CA GLU A 66 -3.97 -7.62 2.67
C GLU A 66 -3.90 -6.10 2.83
N ILE A 67 -2.75 -5.58 3.27
CA ILE A 67 -2.44 -4.15 3.20
C ILE A 67 -1.50 -3.90 2.04
N LEU A 68 -1.93 -3.05 1.11
CA LEU A 68 -1.23 -2.73 -0.13
C LEU A 68 -0.28 -1.54 0.05
N ASN A 69 -0.64 -0.58 0.91
CA ASN A 69 0.18 0.60 1.17
C ASN A 69 -0.16 1.22 2.54
N TYR A 70 0.80 1.92 3.14
CA TYR A 70 0.67 2.66 4.39
C TYR A 70 1.07 4.12 4.22
N GLY A 71 0.36 5.01 4.90
CA GLY A 71 0.85 6.36 5.12
C GLY A 71 2.03 6.38 6.08
N SER A 72 2.89 7.39 5.95
CA SER A 72 4.04 7.55 6.85
C SER A 72 3.61 7.58 8.32
N SER A 73 4.37 6.89 9.18
CA SER A 73 4.09 6.79 10.63
C SER A 73 2.70 6.26 10.99
N THR A 74 2.08 5.46 10.10
CA THR A 74 0.84 4.75 10.40
C THR A 74 1.15 3.43 11.11
N ASP A 75 0.45 3.14 12.21
CA ASP A 75 0.58 1.86 12.89
C ASP A 75 0.27 0.69 11.95
N PRO A 76 1.03 -0.41 12.00
CA PRO A 76 0.76 -1.58 11.19
C PRO A 76 -0.60 -2.18 11.52
N VAL A 77 -1.31 -2.61 10.49
CA VAL A 77 -2.59 -3.31 10.58
C VAL A 77 -2.40 -4.74 10.07
N PRO A 78 -2.43 -5.76 10.94
CA PRO A 78 -2.22 -7.15 10.53
C PRO A 78 -3.32 -7.66 9.59
N LYS A 79 -2.95 -8.62 8.73
CA LYS A 79 -3.91 -9.45 8.00
C LYS A 79 -4.85 -10.18 8.98
N GLY A 80 -6.12 -10.34 8.61
CA GLY A 80 -7.17 -10.92 9.44
C GLY A 80 -7.76 -9.96 10.48
N THR A 81 -7.27 -8.70 10.54
CA THR A 81 -7.87 -7.69 11.42
C THR A 81 -9.29 -7.39 10.97
N TYR A 82 -10.24 -7.41 11.90
CA TYR A 82 -11.61 -6.95 11.69
C TYR A 82 -11.70 -5.44 11.87
N LEU A 83 -12.16 -4.75 10.84
CA LEU A 83 -12.33 -3.30 10.82
C LEU A 83 -13.78 -2.92 10.56
N LYS A 84 -14.22 -1.81 11.14
CA LYS A 84 -15.49 -1.17 10.79
C LYS A 84 -15.20 0.19 10.19
N PHE A 85 -15.85 0.54 9.09
CA PHE A 85 -15.78 1.89 8.54
C PHE A 85 -17.16 2.42 8.14
N THR A 86 -17.30 3.74 8.18
CA THR A 86 -18.53 4.42 7.76
C THR A 86 -18.43 4.93 6.34
N ILE A 87 -19.58 4.95 5.66
CA ILE A 87 -19.78 5.54 4.34
C ILE A 87 -21.13 6.26 4.33
N ASP A 88 -21.18 7.45 3.73
CA ASP A 88 -22.42 8.20 3.56
C ASP A 88 -23.37 7.46 2.60
N LYS A 89 -24.67 7.48 2.87
CA LYS A 89 -25.66 6.72 2.07
C LYS A 89 -25.66 7.10 0.59
N GLU A 90 -25.45 8.36 0.26
CA GLU A 90 -25.37 8.82 -1.13
C GLU A 90 -24.19 8.17 -1.88
N LEU A 91 -23.01 8.15 -1.24
CA LEU A 91 -21.82 7.51 -1.80
C LEU A 91 -21.99 5.98 -1.86
N TYR A 92 -22.60 5.38 -0.85
CA TYR A 92 -22.94 3.97 -0.86
C TYR A 92 -23.87 3.62 -2.03
N ASN A 93 -24.96 4.38 -2.22
CA ASN A 93 -25.95 4.11 -3.25
C ASN A 93 -25.35 4.24 -4.66
N SER A 94 -24.56 5.28 -4.90
CA SER A 94 -23.86 5.49 -6.17
C SER A 94 -22.81 4.41 -6.49
N SER A 95 -22.26 3.76 -5.46
CA SER A 95 -21.26 2.68 -5.59
C SER A 95 -21.77 1.32 -5.11
N SER A 96 -23.09 1.12 -5.06
CA SER A 96 -23.72 -0.03 -4.40
C SER A 96 -23.27 -1.38 -4.97
N SER A 97 -22.96 -1.43 -6.26
CA SER A 97 -22.43 -2.63 -6.93
C SER A 97 -21.08 -3.12 -6.35
N LYS A 98 -20.30 -2.23 -5.74
CA LYS A 98 -19.02 -2.54 -5.09
C LYS A 98 -19.21 -3.07 -3.66
N PHE A 99 -20.35 -2.77 -3.03
CA PHE A 99 -20.64 -3.16 -1.66
C PHE A 99 -21.57 -4.37 -1.63
N LYS A 100 -20.99 -5.55 -1.77
CA LYS A 100 -21.72 -6.82 -1.67
C LYS A 100 -21.27 -7.57 -0.43
N SER A 101 -22.21 -8.14 0.32
CA SER A 101 -21.88 -9.05 1.42
C SER A 101 -21.04 -10.23 0.89
N ASN A 102 -19.98 -10.59 1.62
CA ASN A 102 -18.91 -11.52 1.20
C ASN A 102 -18.13 -11.11 -0.06
N GLY A 103 -18.40 -9.94 -0.64
CA GLY A 103 -17.60 -9.35 -1.70
C GLY A 103 -16.27 -8.81 -1.18
N THR A 104 -15.37 -8.52 -2.10
CA THR A 104 -14.10 -7.88 -1.79
C THR A 104 -13.98 -6.51 -2.45
N LEU A 105 -13.19 -5.63 -1.85
CA LEU A 105 -12.90 -4.30 -2.40
C LEU A 105 -11.52 -3.81 -1.96
N THR A 106 -10.93 -2.95 -2.77
CA THR A 106 -9.73 -2.20 -2.39
C THR A 106 -10.14 -0.80 -1.97
N ALA A 107 -9.79 -0.39 -0.74
CA ALA A 107 -10.13 0.93 -0.22
C ALA A 107 -8.95 1.61 0.44
N ILE A 108 -8.99 2.94 0.41
CA ILE A 108 -8.16 3.78 1.27
C ILE A 108 -9.00 4.16 2.48
N LEU A 109 -8.51 3.80 3.66
CA LEU A 109 -9.14 4.07 4.94
C LEU A 109 -8.25 5.00 5.76
N SER A 110 -8.87 5.91 6.52
CA SER A 110 -8.19 6.74 7.50
C SER A 110 -8.61 6.33 8.92
N LYS A 111 -7.63 6.17 9.81
CA LYS A 111 -7.87 5.88 11.22
C LYS A 111 -8.53 7.10 11.86
N GLN A 112 -9.75 6.97 12.37
CA GLN A 112 -10.31 8.07 13.16
C GLN A 112 -9.58 8.13 14.50
N ALA A 113 -9.22 9.35 14.91
CA ALA A 113 -8.72 9.57 16.25
C ALA A 113 -9.83 9.18 17.25
N SER A 114 -9.63 8.08 17.97
CA SER A 114 -10.44 7.77 19.13
C SER A 114 -10.10 8.80 20.19
N GLY A 115 -11.01 9.76 20.46
CA GLY A 115 -10.84 10.69 21.56
C GLY A 115 -10.55 9.92 22.85
N MET A 116 -9.45 10.26 23.53
CA MET A 116 -9.06 9.64 24.78
C MET A 116 -10.13 9.95 25.84
N MET A 117 -10.99 8.97 26.14
CA MET A 117 -11.91 9.06 27.26
C MET A 117 -11.24 8.38 28.45
N MET A 118 -11.10 9.10 29.56
CA MET A 118 -10.66 8.56 30.86
C MET A 118 -11.66 7.49 31.30
N GLY A 119 -11.37 6.22 31.03
CA GLY A 119 -12.21 5.09 31.47
C GLY A 119 -12.31 3.97 30.45
N GLY A 120 -11.24 3.19 30.31
CA GLY A 120 -11.19 1.73 30.06
C GLY A 120 -11.96 1.07 28.90
N GLN A 121 -12.87 1.74 28.20
CA GLN A 121 -13.60 1.18 27.08
C GLN A 121 -12.93 1.64 25.79
N GLU A 122 -12.13 0.77 25.19
CA GLU A 122 -11.65 0.94 23.82
C GLU A 122 -12.89 1.08 22.92
N LYS A 123 -13.11 2.28 22.37
CA LYS A 123 -14.10 2.42 21.30
C LYS A 123 -13.68 1.48 20.17
N PRO A 124 -14.63 0.74 19.55
CA PRO A 124 -14.31 -0.02 18.34
C PRO A 124 -13.62 0.93 17.36
N LYS A 125 -12.44 0.52 16.85
CA LYS A 125 -11.63 1.32 15.93
C LYS A 125 -12.44 1.57 14.66
N LEU A 126 -13.21 2.66 14.66
CA LEU A 126 -14.00 3.10 13.52
C LEU A 126 -13.04 3.80 12.55
N TRP A 127 -12.98 3.29 11.33
CA TRP A 127 -12.21 3.89 10.25
C TRP A 127 -13.15 4.74 9.39
N LYS A 128 -12.60 5.74 8.71
CA LYS A 128 -13.31 6.51 7.71
C LYS A 128 -12.91 6.03 6.32
N LEU A 129 -13.88 5.75 5.46
CA LEU A 129 -13.62 5.51 4.05
C LEU A 129 -13.21 6.83 3.38
N ILE A 130 -12.08 6.80 2.66
CA ILE A 130 -11.59 7.95 1.91
C ILE A 130 -11.90 7.77 0.42
N THR A 131 -11.55 6.62 -0.13
CA THR A 131 -11.89 6.26 -1.52
C THR A 131 -11.86 4.75 -1.72
N ILE A 132 -12.44 4.30 -2.82
CA ILE A 132 -12.46 2.91 -3.27
C ILE A 132 -11.72 2.87 -4.61
N ASN A 133 -10.69 2.04 -4.68
CA ASN A 133 -9.95 1.81 -5.93
C ASN A 133 -10.58 0.62 -6.67
N ASN A 134 -10.61 0.71 -8.00
CA ASN A 134 -11.03 -0.38 -8.89
C ASN A 134 -9.90 -1.37 -9.10
#